data_AF-A0AAW7LBQ2-F1
#
_entry.id   AF-A0AAW7LBQ2-F1
#
_cell.length_a   1.000
_cell.length_b   1.000
_cell.length_c   1.000
_cell.angle_alpha   90.00
_cell.angle_beta   90.00
_cell.angle_gamma   90.00
#
_symmetry.space_group_name_H-M   'P 1'
#
loop_
_entity.id
_entity.type
_entity.pdbx_description
1 polymer ?
#
loop_
_entity_poly.entity_id
_entity_poly.type
_entity_poly.pdbx_seq_one_letter_code
_entity_poly.pdbx_strand_id
1 'polypeptide(L)'
;MQFILRIRPINHSDLGSECPYLVDEDDYAMYANGLLDDIASEVGVLSVSRSGDSLNIDVDDKIDEKQLKEIVKPYFSNDRFCKYRFVSLDVMS
;
A
#
# COMPACT_ATOMS: atom_id res chain seq x y z
N MET A 1 15.77 8.16 -1.33
CA MET A 1 14.84 8.52 -2.44
C MET A 1 13.42 8.51 -1.90
N GLN A 2 12.51 9.31 -2.46
CA GLN A 2 11.13 9.38 -1.97
C GLN A 2 10.14 8.87 -3.01
N PHE A 3 9.13 8.14 -2.55
CA PHE A 3 8.06 7.59 -3.36
C PHE A 3 6.70 7.88 -2.75
N ILE A 4 5.66 7.88 -3.59
CA ILE A 4 4.27 7.89 -3.16
C ILE A 4 3.61 6.60 -3.64
N LEU A 5 3.20 5.77 -2.69
CA LEU A 5 2.31 4.64 -2.93
C LEU A 5 0.86 5.08 -2.71
N ARG A 6 0.05 5.06 -3.76
CA ARG A 6 -1.39 5.35 -3.66
C ARG A 6 -2.18 4.05 -3.58
N ILE A 7 -3.08 4.00 -2.60
CA ILE A 7 -4.06 2.94 -2.44
C ILE A 7 -5.47 3.51 -2.58
N ARG A 8 -6.48 2.66 -2.50
CA ARG A 8 -7.90 3.07 -2.39
C ARG A 8 -8.71 1.98 -1.70
N PRO A 9 -9.87 2.31 -1.11
CA PRO A 9 -10.82 1.30 -0.68
C PRO A 9 -11.36 0.48 -1.86
N ILE A 10 -11.82 -0.73 -1.54
CA ILE A 10 -12.58 -1.57 -2.46
C ILE A 10 -13.93 -0.93 -2.72
N ASN A 11 -14.40 -0.99 -3.96
CA ASN A 11 -15.71 -0.51 -4.35
C ASN A 11 -16.54 -1.61 -5.04
N HIS A 12 -17.78 -1.30 -5.41
CA HIS A 12 -18.70 -2.26 -6.01
C HIS A 12 -18.15 -2.93 -7.30
N SER A 13 -17.28 -2.26 -8.05
CA SER A 13 -16.69 -2.83 -9.28
C SER A 13 -15.58 -3.84 -9.01
N ASP A 14 -15.05 -3.87 -7.79
CA ASP A 14 -14.02 -4.79 -7.35
C ASP A 14 -14.59 -6.09 -6.76
N LEU A 15 -15.91 -6.17 -6.57
CA LEU A 15 -16.57 -7.30 -5.93
C LEU A 15 -16.59 -8.51 -6.85
N GLY A 16 -16.44 -9.69 -6.25
CA GLY A 16 -16.44 -10.97 -6.95
C GLY A 16 -16.51 -12.14 -5.97
N SER A 17 -16.38 -13.36 -6.47
CA SER A 17 -16.40 -14.56 -5.61
C SER A 17 -15.30 -14.56 -4.55
N GLU A 18 -14.16 -13.94 -4.82
CA GLU A 18 -13.02 -13.86 -3.90
C GLU A 18 -13.13 -12.68 -2.92
N CYS A 19 -13.76 -11.57 -3.33
CA CYS A 19 -14.04 -10.41 -2.48
C CYS A 19 -15.55 -10.08 -2.52
N PRO A 20 -16.37 -10.81 -1.75
CA PRO A 20 -17.83 -10.67 -1.85
C PRO A 20 -18.40 -9.43 -1.14
N TYR A 21 -17.61 -8.78 -0.28
CA TYR A 21 -18.07 -7.68 0.57
C TYR A 21 -17.17 -6.46 0.45
N LEU A 22 -17.78 -5.29 0.67
CA LEU A 22 -17.04 -4.05 0.87
C LEU A 22 -16.45 -4.02 2.28
N VAL A 23 -15.36 -3.29 2.41
CA VAL A 23 -14.75 -2.93 3.69
C VAL A 23 -15.34 -1.59 4.10
N ASP A 24 -15.76 -1.45 5.35
CA ASP A 24 -16.21 -0.16 5.87
C ASP A 24 -15.03 0.81 6.09
N GLU A 25 -15.34 2.07 6.36
CA GLU A 25 -14.31 3.12 6.45
C GLU A 25 -13.34 2.93 7.62
N ASP A 26 -13.83 2.44 8.76
CA ASP A 26 -13.02 2.23 9.97
C ASP A 26 -12.06 1.04 9.78
N ASP A 27 -12.56 -0.07 9.22
CA ASP A 27 -11.74 -1.22 8.87
C ASP A 27 -10.71 -0.88 7.78
N TYR A 28 -11.11 -0.10 6.78
CA TYR A 28 -10.19 0.38 5.75
C TYR A 28 -9.06 1.22 6.36
N ALA A 29 -9.39 2.15 7.26
CA ALA A 29 -8.40 2.96 7.94
C ALA A 29 -7.43 2.09 8.75
N MET A 30 -7.94 1.08 9.46
CA MET A 30 -7.12 0.09 10.19
C MET A 30 -6.18 -0.68 9.24
N TYR A 31 -6.68 -1.20 8.12
CA TYR A 31 -5.86 -1.96 7.17
C TYR A 31 -4.80 -1.10 6.49
N ALA A 32 -5.12 0.13 6.13
CA ALA A 32 -4.17 1.05 5.54
C ALA A 32 -3.09 1.51 6.53
N ASN A 33 -3.42 1.62 7.83
CA ASN A 33 -2.41 1.83 8.87
C ASN A 33 -1.53 0.59 9.08
N GLY A 34 -2.12 -0.61 9.07
CA GLY A 34 -1.34 -1.85 9.10
C GLY A 34 -0.36 -1.98 7.93
N LEU A 35 -0.77 -1.54 6.72
CA LEU A 35 0.13 -1.48 5.57
C LEU A 35 1.30 -0.51 5.79
N LEU A 36 1.05 0.65 6.41
CA LEU A 36 2.12 1.59 6.77
C LEU A 36 3.13 0.93 7.69
N ASP A 37 2.68 0.26 8.75
CA ASP A 37 3.55 -0.39 9.74
C ASP A 37 4.36 -1.53 9.11
N ASP A 38 3.73 -2.32 8.23
CA ASP A 38 4.40 -3.40 7.51
C ASP A 38 5.50 -2.86 6.58
N ILE A 39 5.21 -1.84 5.77
CA ILE A 39 6.21 -1.23 4.88
C ILE A 39 7.33 -0.53 5.68
N ALA A 40 6.99 0.13 6.78
CA ALA A 40 7.98 0.77 7.65
C ALA A 40 8.95 -0.24 8.30
N SER A 41 8.56 -1.51 8.37
CA SER A 41 9.38 -2.60 8.90
C SER A 41 10.28 -3.26 7.85
N GLU A 42 10.16 -2.88 6.57
CA GLU A 42 10.95 -3.45 5.47
C GLU A 42 12.39 -2.94 5.46
N VAL A 43 13.32 -3.83 5.09
CA VAL A 43 14.74 -3.47 5.03
C VAL A 43 14.99 -2.44 3.93
N GLY A 44 15.65 -1.35 4.29
CA GLY A 44 15.99 -0.24 3.40
C GLY A 44 14.91 0.83 3.28
N VAL A 45 13.75 0.63 3.90
CA VAL A 45 12.78 1.70 4.15
C VAL A 45 13.26 2.51 5.35
N LEU A 46 13.38 3.83 5.18
CA LEU A 46 13.86 4.76 6.19
C LEU A 46 12.71 5.38 6.98
N SER A 47 11.62 5.73 6.28
CA SER A 47 10.44 6.34 6.88
C SER A 47 9.21 6.07 6.02
N VAL A 48 8.05 5.97 6.66
CA VAL A 48 6.75 5.94 5.98
C VAL A 48 5.80 6.87 6.72
N SER A 49 5.08 7.70 5.96
CA SER A 49 4.01 8.55 6.48
C SER A 49 2.77 8.39 5.64
N ARG A 50 1.59 8.49 6.26
CA ARG A 50 0.30 8.38 5.57
C ARG A 50 -0.39 9.74 5.51
N SER A 51 -0.93 10.07 4.35
CA SER A 51 -1.83 11.20 4.12
C SER A 51 -3.04 10.71 3.31
N GLY A 52 -4.16 10.44 4.00
CA GLY A 52 -5.33 9.82 3.40
C GLY A 52 -4.99 8.45 2.78
N ASP A 53 -5.13 8.35 1.47
CA ASP A 53 -4.88 7.13 0.70
C ASP A 53 -3.47 7.07 0.08
N SER A 54 -2.59 7.98 0.47
CA SER A 54 -1.20 8.04 0.02
C SER A 54 -0.25 7.68 1.15
N LEU A 55 0.70 6.79 0.88
CA LEU A 55 1.83 6.49 1.74
C LEU A 55 3.08 7.11 1.10
N ASN A 56 3.68 8.09 1.77
CA ASN A 56 4.98 8.64 1.38
C ASN A 56 6.06 7.76 2.00
N ILE A 57 6.91 7.19 1.15
CA ILE A 57 7.91 6.21 1.54
C ILE A 57 9.29 6.79 1.22
N ASP A 58 10.10 6.99 2.25
CA ASP A 58 11.51 7.32 2.09
C ASP A 58 12.33 6.03 2.18
N VAL A 59 13.20 5.82 1.20
CA VAL A 59 14.08 4.64 1.15
C VAL A 59 15.54 5.06 1.04
N ASP A 60 16.44 4.13 1.39
CA ASP A 60 17.87 4.28 1.19
C ASP A 60 18.24 4.42 -0.30
N ASP A 61 19.50 4.74 -0.58
CA ASP A 61 20.02 4.93 -1.93
C ASP A 61 20.23 3.62 -2.72
N LYS A 62 20.02 2.46 -2.07
CA LYS A 62 20.18 1.13 -2.67
C LYS A 62 18.85 0.52 -3.13
N ILE A 63 17.74 1.18 -2.82
CA ILE A 63 16.40 0.80 -3.27
C ILE A 63 15.98 1.74 -4.40
N ASP A 64 15.88 1.17 -5.60
CA ASP A 64 15.23 1.79 -6.75
C ASP A 64 13.72 1.51 -6.80
N GLU A 65 13.04 2.11 -7.77
CA GLU A 65 11.59 1.92 -7.96
C GLU A 65 11.21 0.44 -8.18
N LYS A 66 12.04 -0.32 -8.89
CA LYS A 66 11.76 -1.73 -9.18
C LYS A 66 11.87 -2.57 -7.92
N GLN A 67 12.89 -2.33 -7.10
CA GLN A 67 13.05 -3.01 -5.81
C GLN A 67 11.89 -2.67 -4.88
N LEU A 68 11.49 -1.39 -4.80
CA LEU A 68 10.35 -1.01 -3.97
C LEU A 68 9.05 -1.66 -4.46
N LYS A 69 8.82 -1.77 -5.77
CA LYS A 69 7.67 -2.52 -6.32
C LYS A 69 7.65 -3.97 -5.86
N GLU A 70 8.79 -4.65 -5.90
CA GLU A 70 8.86 -6.05 -5.45
C GLU A 70 8.64 -6.19 -3.93
N ILE A 71 9.11 -5.22 -3.14
CA ILE A 71 8.86 -5.16 -1.69
C ILE A 71 7.36 -5.00 -1.40
N VAL A 72 6.66 -4.10 -2.10
CA VAL A 72 5.25 -3.80 -1.76
C VAL A 72 4.24 -4.76 -2.38
N LYS A 73 4.61 -5.46 -3.47
CA LYS A 73 3.71 -6.35 -4.22
C LYS A 73 3.00 -7.43 -3.38
N PRO A 74 3.66 -8.11 -2.41
CA PRO A 74 2.98 -9.10 -1.57
C PRO A 74 1.80 -8.53 -0.77
N TYR A 75 1.84 -7.24 -0.43
CA TYR A 75 0.78 -6.59 0.34
C TYR A 75 -0.51 -6.37 -0.45
N PHE A 76 -0.48 -6.53 -1.77
CA PHE A 76 -1.64 -6.43 -2.66
C PHE A 76 -2.08 -7.79 -3.21
N SER A 77 -1.59 -8.88 -2.61
CA SER A 77 -1.87 -10.26 -3.00
C SER A 77 -2.62 -11.02 -1.90
N ASN A 78 -3.19 -12.17 -2.24
CA ASN A 78 -3.85 -13.10 -1.30
C ASN A 78 -4.92 -12.41 -0.43
N ASP A 79 -4.99 -12.73 0.86
CA ASP A 79 -6.00 -12.25 1.81
C ASP A 79 -6.03 -10.72 1.99
N ARG A 80 -5.00 -10.01 1.52
CA ARG A 80 -4.94 -8.54 1.57
C ARG A 80 -5.57 -7.87 0.35
N PHE A 81 -5.72 -8.61 -0.75
CA PHE A 81 -6.36 -8.13 -1.98
C PHE A 81 -7.77 -7.62 -1.71
N CYS A 82 -8.52 -8.21 -0.76
CA CYS A 82 -9.86 -7.75 -0.41
C CYS A 82 -9.92 -6.59 0.61
N LYS A 83 -8.79 -6.00 0.99
CA LYS A 83 -8.73 -4.93 2.01
C LYS A 83 -8.59 -3.54 1.41
N TYR A 84 -7.79 -3.42 0.36
CA TYR A 84 -7.52 -2.19 -0.38
C TYR A 84 -6.95 -2.54 -1.76
N ARG A 85 -6.92 -1.54 -2.65
CA ARG A 85 -6.40 -1.69 -4.02
C ARG A 85 -5.19 -0.81 -4.22
N PHE A 86 -4.18 -1.37 -4.91
CA PHE A 86 -3.09 -0.60 -5.48
C PHE A 86 -3.63 0.36 -6.55
N VAL A 87 -3.15 1.61 -6.54
CA VAL A 87 -3.46 2.62 -7.58
C VAL A 87 -2.21 2.98 -8.36
N SER A 88 -1.16 3.45 -7.69
CA SER A 88 0.12 3.80 -8.31
C SER A 88 1.28 3.74 -7.32
N LEU A 89 2.50 3.64 -7.86
CA LEU A 89 3.73 3.90 -7.13
C LEU A 89 4.54 4.88 -7.99
N ASP A 90 4.74 6.09 -7.48
CA ASP A 90 5.39 7.17 -8.21
C ASP A 90 6.65 7.63 -7.49
N VAL A 91 7.73 7.89 -8.23
CA VAL A 91 8.95 8.53 -7.72
C VAL A 91 8.68 10.03 -7.51
N MET A 92 9.03 10.56 -6.35
CA MET A 92 9.06 12.00 -6.14
C MET A 92 10.39 12.58 -6.61
N SER A 93 10.30 13.60 -7.47
CA SER A 93 11.45 14.32 -8.03
C SER A 93 11.93 15.43 -7.12
#